data_AF-A2Y7V2-F1
#
_entry.id   AF-A2Y7V2-F1
#
_cell.length_a   1.000
_cell.length_b   1.000
_cell.length_c   1.000
_cell.angle_alpha   90.00
_cell.angle_beta   90.00
_cell.angle_gamma   90.00
#
_symmetry.space_group_name_H-M   'P 1'
#
loop_
_entity.id
_entity.type
_entity.pdbx_description
1 polymer ?
#
loop_
_entity_poly.entity_id
_entity_poly.type
_entity_poly.pdbx_seq_one_letter_code
_entity_poly.pdbx_strand_id
1 'polypeptide(L)'
;MDDRSFAAMLTMVKGIGAWSVHMFMIFSLNRPDVLPAADLGVRKGVQHLYGLDAVPRPSQMEKLCEQWRPYRSVGAWYMWRLIESKAPPPPPAIPVGPPALTEHGDELMLQQQQHQQQQQQSVIQMIDPLQMLPGMG
;
A
#
# COMPACT_ATOMS: atom_id res chain seq x y z
N MET A 1 8.83 4.62 -31.22
CA MET A 1 7.56 3.91 -31.44
C MET A 1 6.71 4.11 -30.20
N ASP A 2 5.46 4.51 -30.34
CA ASP A 2 4.52 4.63 -29.23
C ASP A 2 3.96 3.26 -28.80
N ASP A 3 3.53 3.18 -27.55
CA ASP A 3 3.10 1.93 -26.93
C ASP A 3 1.84 1.34 -27.59
N ARG A 4 0.94 2.17 -28.14
CA ARG A 4 -0.28 1.69 -28.81
C ARG A 4 0.06 1.05 -30.16
N SER A 5 0.90 1.70 -30.96
CA SER A 5 1.35 1.11 -32.22
C SER A 5 2.18 -0.14 -31.97
N PHE A 6 3.00 -0.18 -30.92
CA PHE A 6 3.75 -1.38 -30.55
C PHE A 6 2.84 -2.56 -30.21
N ALA A 7 1.83 -2.32 -29.38
CA ALA A 7 0.85 -3.34 -29.01
C ALA A 7 0.09 -3.87 -30.23
N ALA A 8 -0.37 -2.98 -31.11
CA ALA A 8 -1.06 -3.35 -32.33
C ALA A 8 -0.22 -4.28 -33.20
N MET A 9 1.07 -3.98 -33.41
CA MET A 9 1.96 -4.82 -34.21
C MET A 9 2.13 -6.22 -33.64
N LEU A 10 2.36 -6.34 -32.33
CA LEU A 10 2.57 -7.64 -31.70
C LEU A 10 1.31 -8.50 -31.70
N THR A 11 0.13 -7.91 -31.52
CA THR A 11 -1.14 -8.65 -31.54
C THR A 11 -1.51 -9.22 -32.91
N MET A 12 -0.83 -8.80 -34.00
CA MET A 12 -1.02 -9.42 -35.32
C MET A 12 -0.42 -10.83 -35.41
N VAL A 13 0.51 -11.18 -34.52
CA VAL A 13 1.11 -12.51 -34.48
C VAL A 13 0.15 -13.49 -33.83
N LYS A 14 -0.22 -14.54 -34.57
CA LYS A 14 -1.14 -15.58 -34.07
C LYS A 14 -0.59 -16.21 -32.78
N GLY A 15 -1.39 -16.15 -31.71
CA GLY A 15 -1.02 -16.63 -30.38
C GLY A 15 -0.54 -15.55 -29.41
N ILE A 16 -0.34 -14.29 -29.86
CA ILE A 16 0.01 -13.16 -29.00
C ILE A 16 -1.23 -12.31 -28.71
N GLY A 17 -1.73 -12.40 -27.48
CA GLY A 17 -2.84 -11.56 -26.99
C GLY A 17 -2.35 -10.30 -26.26
N ALA A 18 -3.28 -9.40 -25.94
CA ALA A 18 -3.00 -8.16 -25.22
C ALA A 18 -2.30 -8.38 -23.87
N TRP A 19 -2.64 -9.45 -23.15
CA TRP A 19 -1.96 -9.82 -21.90
C TRP A 19 -0.46 -10.10 -22.13
N SER A 20 -0.12 -10.94 -23.13
CA SER A 20 1.27 -11.26 -23.45
C SER A 20 2.07 -10.02 -23.87
N VAL A 21 1.45 -9.11 -24.62
CA VAL A 21 2.06 -7.82 -24.99
C VAL A 21 2.38 -6.99 -23.75
N HIS A 22 1.43 -6.84 -22.82
CA HIS A 22 1.67 -6.10 -21.59
C HIS A 22 2.77 -6.75 -20.74
N MET A 23 2.81 -8.08 -20.65
CA MET A 23 3.91 -8.78 -19.94
C MET A 23 5.27 -8.48 -20.57
N PHE A 24 5.35 -8.52 -21.90
CA PHE A 24 6.59 -8.18 -22.62
C PHE A 24 7.01 -6.72 -22.40
N MET A 25 6.07 -5.78 -22.46
CA MET A 25 6.37 -4.36 -22.24
C MET A 25 6.89 -4.08 -20.82
N ILE A 26 6.31 -4.75 -19.80
CA ILE A 26 6.72 -4.57 -18.41
C ILE A 26 8.10 -5.19 -18.16
N PHE A 27 8.30 -6.46 -18.54
CA PHE A 27 9.47 -7.23 -18.10
C PHE A 27 10.65 -7.23 -19.08
N SER A 28 10.41 -6.98 -20.37
CA SER A 28 11.47 -6.98 -21.38
C SER A 28 11.82 -5.58 -21.86
N LEU A 29 10.84 -4.66 -21.91
CA LEU A 29 11.06 -3.28 -22.33
C LEU A 29 11.12 -2.27 -21.18
N ASN A 30 10.89 -2.73 -19.94
CA ASN A 30 10.90 -1.90 -18.72
C ASN A 30 10.04 -0.63 -18.87
N ARG A 31 8.88 -0.74 -19.52
CA ARG A 31 7.94 0.38 -19.66
C ARG A 31 7.27 0.64 -18.31
N PRO A 32 7.37 1.87 -17.75
CA PRO A 32 6.85 2.15 -16.40
C PRO A 32 5.32 2.29 -16.35
N ASP A 33 4.69 2.65 -17.47
CA ASP A 33 3.29 3.08 -17.52
C ASP A 33 2.35 2.10 -18.23
N VAL A 34 2.53 0.79 -17.98
CA VAL A 34 1.70 -0.28 -18.55
C VAL A 34 0.77 -0.86 -17.49
N LEU A 35 -0.53 -0.86 -17.78
CA LEU A 35 -1.56 -1.50 -16.95
C LEU A 35 -2.00 -2.83 -17.58
N PRO A 36 -1.65 -3.99 -17.01
CA PRO A 36 -2.10 -5.27 -17.51
C PRO A 36 -3.56 -5.55 -17.10
N ALA A 37 -4.50 -4.77 -17.64
CA ALA A 37 -5.92 -4.80 -17.25
C ALA A 37 -6.63 -6.15 -17.45
N ALA A 38 -6.08 -7.04 -18.29
CA ALA A 38 -6.59 -8.40 -18.51
C ALA A 38 -6.03 -9.42 -17.49
N ASP A 39 -5.01 -9.07 -16.72
CA ASP A 39 -4.38 -9.97 -15.75
C ASP A 39 -5.28 -10.20 -14.53
N LEU A 40 -5.63 -11.46 -14.27
CA LEU A 40 -6.51 -11.81 -13.16
C LEU A 40 -5.86 -11.52 -11.80
N GLY A 41 -4.54 -11.69 -11.67
CA GLY A 41 -3.81 -11.43 -10.45
C GLY A 41 -3.84 -9.94 -10.09
N VAL A 42 -3.53 -9.08 -11.05
CA VAL A 42 -3.59 -7.62 -10.86
C VAL A 42 -5.02 -7.17 -10.54
N ARG A 43 -6.04 -7.70 -11.23
CA ARG A 43 -7.44 -7.36 -10.94
C ARG A 43 -7.88 -7.79 -9.54
N LYS A 44 -7.43 -8.96 -9.07
CA LYS A 44 -7.67 -9.41 -7.68
C LYS A 44 -6.94 -8.54 -6.66
N GLY A 45 -5.70 -8.13 -6.96
CA GLY A 45 -4.99 -7.19 -6.10
C GLY A 45 -5.70 -5.84 -6.01
N VAL A 46 -6.20 -5.31 -7.13
CA VAL A 46 -7.02 -4.08 -7.17
C VAL A 46 -8.30 -4.26 -6.37
N GLN A 47 -8.99 -5.40 -6.51
CA GLN A 47 -10.15 -5.71 -5.69
C GLN A 47 -9.81 -5.62 -4.19
N HIS A 48 -8.72 -6.25 -3.77
CA HIS A 48 -8.30 -6.27 -2.38
C HIS A 48 -7.89 -4.88 -1.89
N LEU A 49 -7.05 -4.17 -2.64
CA LEU A 49 -6.55 -2.83 -2.28
C LEU A 49 -7.69 -1.82 -2.08
N TYR A 50 -8.68 -1.83 -2.98
CA TYR A 50 -9.80 -0.88 -2.93
C TYR A 50 -11.02 -1.42 -2.19
N GLY A 51 -10.96 -2.63 -1.61
CA GLY A 51 -12.07 -3.23 -0.88
C GLY A 51 -13.32 -3.44 -1.73
N LEU A 52 -13.16 -3.86 -2.99
CA LEU A 52 -14.30 -4.04 -3.91
C LEU A 52 -14.99 -5.38 -3.69
N ASP A 53 -16.32 -5.39 -3.75
CA ASP A 53 -17.13 -6.61 -3.57
C ASP A 53 -16.85 -7.69 -4.64
N ALA A 54 -16.48 -7.27 -5.84
CA ALA A 54 -16.21 -8.16 -6.96
C ALA A 54 -14.93 -7.78 -7.70
N VAL A 55 -14.31 -8.77 -8.34
CA VAL A 55 -13.13 -8.56 -9.20
C VAL A 55 -13.51 -7.59 -10.33
N PRO A 56 -12.88 -6.41 -10.45
CA PRO A 56 -13.22 -5.44 -11.48
C PRO A 56 -13.00 -6.02 -12.88
N ARG A 57 -13.87 -5.69 -13.84
CA ARG A 57 -13.70 -6.07 -15.25
C ARG A 57 -12.51 -5.31 -15.87
N PRO A 58 -11.88 -5.83 -16.94
CA PRO A 58 -10.78 -5.12 -17.61
C PRO A 58 -11.14 -3.68 -18.02
N SER A 59 -12.39 -3.44 -18.44
CA SER A 59 -12.88 -2.11 -18.80
C SER A 59 -12.97 -1.11 -17.64
N GLN A 60 -12.97 -1.58 -16.39
CA GLN A 60 -13.00 -0.73 -15.20
C GLN A 60 -11.60 -0.37 -14.70
N MET A 61 -10.58 -1.13 -15.10
CA MET A 61 -9.22 -1.00 -14.60
C MET A 61 -8.59 0.35 -14.93
N GLU A 62 -8.84 0.89 -16.13
CA GLU A 62 -8.25 2.16 -16.56
C GLU A 62 -8.63 3.30 -15.60
N LYS A 63 -9.92 3.39 -15.24
CA LYS A 63 -10.42 4.42 -14.31
C LYS A 63 -9.90 4.19 -12.89
N LEU A 64 -9.88 2.94 -12.42
CA LEU A 64 -9.44 2.61 -11.05
C LEU A 64 -7.94 2.88 -10.84
N CYS A 65 -7.13 2.68 -11.87
CA CYS A 65 -5.68 2.77 -11.79
C CYS A 65 -5.11 4.07 -12.40
N GLU A 66 -5.96 5.06 -12.71
CA GLU A 66 -5.53 6.32 -13.33
C GLU A 66 -4.52 7.08 -12.44
N GLN A 67 -4.73 7.05 -11.12
CA GLN A 67 -3.83 7.68 -10.14
C GLN A 67 -2.45 7.03 -10.07
N TRP A 68 -2.27 5.83 -10.63
CA TRP A 68 -0.97 5.14 -10.62
C TRP A 68 -0.04 5.64 -11.72
N ARG A 69 -0.53 6.47 -12.65
CA ARG A 69 0.31 7.09 -13.67
C ARG A 69 1.37 7.99 -13.02
N PRO A 70 2.59 8.06 -13.59
CA PRO A 70 3.06 7.36 -14.80
C PRO A 70 3.70 5.98 -14.51
N TYR A 71 3.38 5.35 -13.38
CA TYR A 71 4.04 4.13 -12.88
C TYR A 71 3.08 2.94 -12.71
N ARG A 72 2.12 2.76 -13.62
CA ARG A 72 1.13 1.67 -13.56
C ARG A 72 1.76 0.27 -13.50
N SER A 73 2.95 0.08 -14.06
CA SER A 73 3.67 -1.19 -13.98
C SER A 73 4.21 -1.49 -12.58
N VAL A 74 4.57 -0.46 -11.82
CA VAL A 74 4.92 -0.59 -10.39
C VAL A 74 3.69 -0.95 -9.57
N GLY A 75 2.56 -0.28 -9.84
CA GLY A 75 1.28 -0.62 -9.21
C GLY A 75 0.88 -2.08 -9.45
N ALA A 76 0.96 -2.55 -10.70
CA ALA A 76 0.72 -3.94 -11.06
C ALA A 76 1.64 -4.92 -10.30
N TRP A 77 2.92 -4.58 -10.14
CA TRP A 77 3.88 -5.39 -9.38
C TRP A 77 3.44 -5.57 -7.92
N TYR A 78 3.03 -4.48 -7.26
CA TYR A 78 2.51 -4.56 -5.89
C TYR A 78 1.22 -5.37 -5.80
N MET A 79 0.36 -5.35 -6.81
CA MET A 79 -0.86 -6.15 -6.80
C MET A 79 -0.58 -7.65 -6.81
N TRP A 80 0.44 -8.10 -7.55
CA TRP A 80 0.86 -9.50 -7.48
C TRP A 80 1.39 -9.88 -6.09
N ARG A 81 2.20 -9.02 -5.48
CA ARG A 81 2.69 -9.24 -4.11
C ARG A 81 1.56 -9.27 -3.08
N LEU A 82 0.57 -8.38 -3.24
CA LEU A 82 -0.57 -8.27 -2.34
C LEU A 82 -1.38 -9.56 -2.29
N ILE A 83 -1.64 -10.18 -3.45
CA ILE A 83 -2.42 -11.43 -3.50
C ILE A 83 -1.61 -12.68 -3.14
N GLU A 84 -0.28 -12.63 -3.23
CA GLU A 84 0.61 -13.69 -2.72
C GLU A 84 0.66 -13.66 -1.18
N SER A 85 0.52 -12.47 -0.58
CA SER A 85 0.43 -12.33 0.86
C SER A 85 -0.89 -12.90 1.36
N LYS A 86 -0.86 -13.83 2.31
CA LYS A 86 -2.03 -14.33 3.03
C LYS A 86 -2.53 -13.28 4.04
N ALA A 87 -2.61 -12.02 3.62
CA ALA A 87 -3.08 -10.93 4.46
C ALA A 87 -4.62 -11.02 4.55
N PRO A 88 -5.20 -10.89 5.75
CA PRO A 88 -6.64 -10.74 5.88
C PRO A 88 -7.12 -9.51 5.09
N PRO A 89 -8.35 -9.50 4.57
CA PRO A 89 -8.89 -8.39 3.79
C PRO A 89 -8.72 -7.07 4.55
N PRO A 90 -8.33 -5.98 3.87
CA PRO A 90 -8.15 -4.71 4.54
C PRO A 90 -9.51 -4.25 5.11
N PRO A 91 -9.49 -3.51 6.23
CA PRO A 91 -10.68 -2.83 6.71
C PRO A 91 -11.23 -1.90 5.61
N PRO A 92 -12.54 -1.58 5.63
CA PRO A 92 -13.19 -0.77 4.60
C PRO A 92 -12.38 0.50 4.32
N ALA A 93 -12.21 0.80 3.02
CA ALA A 93 -11.22 1.71 2.48
C ALA A 93 -11.08 3.01 3.28
N ILE A 94 -9.86 3.26 3.78
CA ILE A 94 -9.46 4.62 4.15
C ILE A 94 -9.46 5.41 2.85
N PRO A 95 -10.26 6.49 2.73
CA PRO A 95 -10.22 7.32 1.54
C PRO A 95 -8.81 7.92 1.45
N VAL A 96 -8.03 7.50 0.45
CA VAL A 96 -6.77 8.15 0.08
C VAL A 96 -7.13 9.48 -0.57
N GLY A 97 -7.47 10.46 0.27
CA GLY A 97 -7.49 11.87 -0.09
C GLY A 97 -6.06 12.42 -0.15
N PRO A 98 -5.84 13.61 -0.73
CA PRO A 98 -4.57 14.31 -0.60
C PRO A 98 -4.21 14.45 0.88
N PRO A 99 -2.92 14.51 1.26
CA PRO A 99 -2.51 14.50 2.66
C PRO A 99 -3.05 15.75 3.36
N ALA A 100 -4.22 15.63 3.96
CA ALA A 100 -4.67 16.55 4.97
C ALA A 100 -3.79 16.26 6.18
N LEU A 101 -2.98 17.24 6.56
CA LEU A 101 -2.21 17.27 7.78
C LEU A 101 -3.16 16.94 8.94
N THR A 102 -3.17 15.68 9.39
CA THR A 102 -4.07 15.22 10.43
C THR A 102 -3.38 15.37 11.77
N GLU A 103 -3.95 16.26 12.57
CA GLU A 103 -3.53 16.74 13.89
C GLU A 103 -3.56 15.65 14.99
N HIS A 104 -3.76 14.38 14.61
CA HIS A 104 -3.86 13.22 15.49
C HIS A 104 -2.52 12.54 15.81
N GLY A 105 -1.43 12.92 15.13
CA GLY A 105 -0.09 12.39 15.44
C GLY A 105 0.47 12.92 16.77
N ASP A 106 0.12 14.16 17.11
CA ASP A 106 0.70 14.87 18.25
C ASP A 106 0.16 14.36 19.60
N GLU A 107 -1.13 13.99 19.67
CA GLU A 107 -1.75 13.44 20.88
C GLU A 107 -1.19 12.08 21.28
N LEU A 108 -0.90 11.20 20.30
CA LEU A 108 -0.33 9.88 20.54
C LEU A 108 1.11 9.98 21.08
N MET A 109 1.88 10.94 20.57
CA MET A 109 3.25 11.18 21.04
C MET A 109 3.27 11.76 22.46
N LEU A 110 2.33 12.67 22.77
CA LEU A 110 2.13 13.23 24.13
C LEU A 110 1.72 12.14 25.15
N GLN A 111 0.79 11.26 24.79
CA GLN A 111 0.40 10.15 25.67
C GLN A 111 1.53 9.17 25.93
N GLN A 112 2.37 8.90 24.92
CA GLN A 112 3.52 8.01 25.07
C GLN A 112 4.59 8.65 25.96
N GLN A 113 4.81 9.96 25.83
CA GLN A 113 5.77 10.69 26.66
C GLN A 113 5.32 10.78 28.13
N GLN A 114 4.01 10.96 28.39
CA GLN A 114 3.46 10.93 29.75
C GLN A 114 3.61 9.55 30.41
N HIS A 115 3.38 8.46 29.67
CA HIS A 115 3.59 7.10 30.20
C HIS A 115 5.06 6.86 30.54
N GLN A 116 5.99 7.36 29.74
CA GLN A 116 7.43 7.25 30.01
C GLN A 116 7.84 8.04 31.26
N GLN A 117 7.27 9.23 31.47
CA GLN A 117 7.51 10.04 32.66
C GLN A 117 6.99 9.36 33.93
N GLN A 118 5.80 8.75 33.91
CA GLN A 118 5.28 7.99 35.04
C GLN A 118 6.15 6.79 35.38
N GLN A 119 6.67 6.06 34.39
CA GLN A 119 7.60 4.97 34.63
C GLN A 119 8.91 5.46 35.27
N GLN A 120 9.48 6.59 34.82
CA GLN A 120 10.67 7.16 35.45
C GLN A 120 10.42 7.61 36.90
N GLN A 121 9.28 8.26 37.19
CA GLN A 121 8.91 8.63 38.56
C GLN A 121 8.71 7.42 39.47
N SER A 122 8.11 6.35 38.94
CA SER A 122 7.94 5.07 39.66
C SER A 122 9.27 4.41 40.00
N VAL A 123 10.23 4.45 39.07
CA VAL A 123 11.58 3.91 39.25
C VAL A 123 12.37 4.74 40.27
N ILE A 124 12.24 6.07 40.25
CA ILE A 124 12.88 6.97 41.24
C ILE A 124 12.32 6.73 42.65
N GLN A 125 11.01 6.51 42.79
CA GLN A 125 10.37 6.17 44.07
C GLN A 125 10.80 4.80 44.62
N MET A 126 11.25 3.88 43.75
CA MET A 126 11.74 2.55 44.15
C MET A 126 13.24 2.53 44.54
N ILE A 127 14.01 3.57 44.21
CA ILE A 127 15.47 3.61 44.42
C ILE A 127 15.90 4.26 45.75
N ASP A 128 14.99 4.88 46.51
CA ASP A 128 15.32 5.52 47.80
C ASP A 128 14.74 4.76 49.01
N PRO A 129 15.49 3.82 49.64
CA PRO A 129 15.06 3.19 50.87
C PRO A 129 15.25 4.07 52.14
N LEU A 130 15.62 5.36 52.04
CA LEU A 130 16.01 6.17 53.21
C LEU A 130 15.06 7.32 53.61
N GLN A 131 13.88 7.46 53.00
CA GLN A 131 12.88 8.44 53.46
C GLN A 131 11.87 7.89 54.50
N MET A 132 12.13 6.73 55.13
CA MET A 132 11.22 6.09 56.10
C MET A 132 11.78 6.00 57.54
N LEU A 133 12.48 7.03 58.04
CA LEU A 133 12.77 7.14 59.48
C LEU A 133 12.25 8.46 60.06
N PRO A 134 11.22 8.44 60.93
CA PRO A 134 10.82 9.61 61.69
C PRO A 134 11.75 9.75 62.91
N GLY A 135 12.47 10.86 62.96
CA GLY A 135 12.95 11.52 64.18
C GLY A 135 13.99 10.80 65.06
N MET A 136 15.21 11.32 65.11
CA MET A 136 15.97 11.48 66.36
C MET A 136 16.88 12.70 66.24
N GLY A 137 16.69 13.67 67.14
CA GLY A 137 17.47 14.91 67.25
C GLY A 137 16.66 16.01 67.92
#